data_AF-A0A852JJB6-F1
#
_entry.id   AF-A0A852JJB6-F1
#
_cell.length_a   1.000
_cell.length_b   1.000
_cell.length_c   1.000
_cell.angle_alpha   90.00
_cell.angle_beta   90.00
_cell.angle_gamma   90.00
#
_symmetry.space_group_name_H-M   'P 1'
#
loop_
_entity.id
_entity.type
_entity.pdbx_description
1 polymer ?
#
loop_
_entity_poly.entity_id
_entity_poly.type
_entity_poly.pdbx_seq_one_letter_code
_entity_poly.pdbx_strand_id
1 'polypeptide(L)'
;QVFHNCSCVEGQGNSSAVLGQCQRESCAKAFPYFLALQTACAFVLALGGTPTYMIMFRSVSPDLKSFAVGIEALGGRVLGGLPAPIYFGALIDETCLKWGTKSCGGSGSCRVYDTKEFRNVYLGLVAGLRAGCCLLYIVLSVLIIKRFK
;
A
#
# COMPACT_ATOMS: atom_id res chain seq x y z
N GLN A 1 17.90 -19.60 -13.49
CA GLN A 1 19.13 -19.04 -12.88
C GLN A 1 20.20 -20.09 -13.12
N VAL A 2 21.37 -19.72 -13.65
CA VAL A 2 22.48 -20.65 -13.84
C VAL A 2 23.49 -20.37 -12.73
N PHE A 3 23.72 -21.35 -11.86
CA PHE A 3 24.77 -21.27 -10.85
C PHE A 3 26.09 -21.63 -11.52
N HIS A 4 27.08 -20.75 -11.46
CA HIS A 4 28.43 -21.05 -11.93
C HIS A 4 29.39 -21.05 -10.75
N ASN A 5 30.22 -22.09 -10.67
CA ASN A 5 31.37 -22.19 -9.76
C ASN A 5 31.04 -22.05 -8.26
N CYS A 6 29.82 -22.40 -7.84
CA CYS A 6 29.37 -22.37 -6.44
C CYS A 6 29.67 -21.06 -5.67
N SER A 7 29.95 -19.95 -6.35
CA SER A 7 30.46 -18.73 -5.69
C SER A 7 29.43 -18.09 -4.76
N CYS A 8 28.16 -18.43 -4.92
CA CYS A 8 27.04 -17.93 -4.14
C CYS A 8 26.76 -18.75 -2.87
N VAL A 9 27.48 -19.86 -2.67
CA VAL A 9 27.32 -20.75 -1.51
C VAL A 9 28.33 -20.31 -0.44
N GLU A 10 27.92 -19.39 0.43
CA GLU A 10 28.73 -18.99 1.58
C GLU A 10 28.65 -20.04 2.69
N GLY A 11 29.76 -20.76 2.91
CA GLY A 11 29.92 -21.71 4.01
C GLY A 11 31.22 -22.52 3.87
N GLN A 12 32.01 -22.61 4.95
CA GLN A 12 33.13 -23.57 5.00
C GLN A 12 32.56 -24.98 5.21
N GLY A 13 32.31 -25.74 4.13
CA GLY A 13 31.82 -27.14 4.20
C GLY A 13 31.12 -27.65 2.93
N ASN A 14 30.50 -28.84 3.02
CA ASN A 14 29.68 -29.46 1.97
C ASN A 14 28.28 -28.82 1.89
N SER A 15 28.22 -27.51 1.62
CA SER A 15 26.96 -26.80 1.46
C SER A 15 26.41 -26.99 0.04
N SER A 16 25.12 -27.34 -0.07
CA SER A 16 24.43 -27.47 -1.35
C SER A 16 23.38 -26.38 -1.51
N ALA A 17 23.27 -25.84 -2.72
CA ALA A 17 22.19 -24.93 -3.08
C ALA A 17 21.07 -25.72 -3.74
N VAL A 18 19.83 -25.49 -3.33
CA VAL A 18 18.64 -26.10 -3.92
C VAL A 18 17.90 -25.04 -4.72
N LEU A 19 17.38 -25.42 -5.89
CA LEU A 19 16.46 -24.55 -6.63
C LEU A 19 15.17 -24.35 -5.84
N GLY A 20 14.86 -23.11 -5.50
CA GLY A 20 13.65 -22.76 -4.78
C GLY A 20 13.78 -21.42 -4.07
N GLN A 21 12.75 -21.07 -3.30
CA GLN A 21 12.83 -19.95 -2.36
C GLN A 21 13.46 -20.42 -1.05
N CYS A 22 14.35 -19.59 -0.48
CA CYS A 22 14.87 -19.84 0.86
C CYS A 22 13.73 -19.85 1.88
N GLN A 23 13.79 -20.75 2.85
CA GLN A 23 12.81 -20.86 3.92
C GLN A 23 12.84 -19.59 4.78
N ARG A 24 11.71 -18.89 4.86
CA ARG A 24 11.59 -17.63 5.63
C ARG A 24 11.03 -17.94 7.01
N GLU A 25 11.89 -18.21 7.98
CA GLU A 25 11.49 -18.62 9.34
C GLU A 25 10.60 -17.58 10.05
N SER A 26 10.79 -16.28 9.79
CA SER A 26 10.01 -15.20 10.43
C SER A 26 8.67 -14.91 9.75
N CYS A 27 8.36 -15.55 8.61
CA CYS A 27 7.16 -15.23 7.82
C CYS A 27 5.86 -15.65 8.53
N ALA A 28 5.90 -16.78 9.24
CA ALA A 28 4.73 -17.36 9.91
C ALA A 28 4.15 -16.47 11.03
N LYS A 29 4.99 -15.67 11.71
CA LYS A 29 4.56 -14.74 12.77
C LYS A 29 4.29 -13.32 12.25
N ALA A 30 5.08 -12.85 11.28
CA ALA A 30 4.94 -11.50 10.75
C ALA A 30 3.66 -11.31 9.92
N PHE A 31 3.24 -12.33 9.18
CA PHE A 31 2.04 -12.28 8.35
C PHE A 31 0.74 -12.08 9.13
N PRO A 32 0.40 -12.87 10.18
CA PRO A 32 -0.81 -12.65 10.96
C PRO A 32 -0.81 -11.30 11.68
N TYR A 33 0.34 -10.83 12.16
CA TYR A 33 0.46 -9.49 12.76
C TYR A 33 0.11 -8.38 11.76
N PHE A 34 0.65 -8.46 10.54
CA PHE A 34 0.33 -7.52 9.47
C PHE A 34 -1.16 -7.52 9.12
N LEU A 35 -1.77 -8.72 8.99
CA LEU A 35 -3.20 -8.85 8.74
C LEU A 35 -4.05 -8.26 9.88
N ALA A 36 -3.69 -8.54 11.13
CA ALA A 36 -4.40 -8.00 12.29
C ALA A 36 -4.33 -6.45 12.32
N LEU A 37 -3.14 -5.89 12.10
CA LEU A 37 -2.95 -4.44 12.01
C LEU A 37 -3.79 -3.83 10.87
N GLN A 38 -3.72 -4.40 9.67
CA GLN A 38 -4.47 -3.89 8.52
C GLN A 38 -5.99 -3.98 8.73
N THR A 39 -6.46 -5.04 9.38
CA THR A 39 -7.87 -5.24 9.72
C THR A 39 -8.33 -4.22 10.75
N ALA A 40 -7.55 -4.00 11.82
CA ALA A 40 -7.85 -2.97 12.82
C ALA A 40 -7.89 -1.58 12.17
N CYS A 41 -6.93 -1.27 11.29
CA CYS A 41 -6.92 -0.02 10.54
C CYS A 41 -8.14 0.15 9.63
N ALA A 42 -8.59 -0.91 8.96
CA ALA A 42 -9.77 -0.90 8.10
C ALA A 42 -11.06 -0.72 8.92
N PHE A 43 -11.15 -1.38 10.08
CA PHE A 43 -12.27 -1.23 11.00
C PHE A 43 -12.43 0.23 11.47
N VAL A 44 -11.33 0.87 11.88
CA VAL A 44 -11.34 2.30 12.26
C VAL A 44 -11.78 3.19 11.10
N LEU A 45 -11.38 2.89 9.85
CA LEU A 45 -11.86 3.64 8.68
C LEU A 45 -13.37 3.45 8.46
N ALA A 46 -13.88 2.24 8.61
CA ALA A 46 -15.31 1.97 8.43
C ALA A 46 -16.17 2.70 9.46
N LEU A 47 -15.70 2.77 10.71
CA LEU A 47 -16.34 3.52 11.79
C LEU A 47 -16.40 5.03 11.50
N GLY A 48 -15.40 5.60 10.84
CA GLY A 48 -15.39 7.02 10.44
C GLY A 48 -16.11 7.28 9.11
N GLY A 49 -16.04 6.34 8.17
CA GLY A 49 -16.68 6.45 6.86
C GLY A 49 -18.20 6.49 6.96
N THR A 50 -18.78 5.60 7.77
CA THR A 50 -20.24 5.50 7.93
C THR A 50 -20.90 6.82 8.38
N PRO A 51 -20.48 7.48 9.48
CA PRO A 51 -21.06 8.76 9.88
C PRO A 51 -20.78 9.88 8.85
N THR A 52 -19.65 9.84 8.14
CA THR A 52 -19.34 10.80 7.08
C THR A 52 -20.36 10.71 5.93
N TYR A 53 -20.65 9.50 5.44
CA TYR A 53 -21.70 9.26 4.45
C TYR A 53 -23.09 9.67 4.96
N MET A 54 -23.39 9.38 6.23
CA MET A 54 -24.66 9.78 6.84
C MET A 54 -24.83 11.30 6.88
N ILE A 55 -23.77 12.06 7.23
CA ILE A 55 -23.79 13.52 7.21
C ILE A 55 -24.01 14.05 5.79
N MET A 56 -23.34 13.47 4.80
CA MET A 56 -23.55 13.84 3.39
C MET A 56 -25.02 13.68 2.98
N PHE A 57 -25.65 12.55 3.28
CA PHE A 57 -27.06 12.32 2.96
C PHE A 57 -28.05 13.21 3.69
N ARG A 58 -27.67 13.76 4.86
CA ARG A 58 -28.49 14.74 5.58
C ARG A 58 -28.31 16.16 5.07
N SER A 59 -27.21 16.43 4.38
CA SER A 59 -26.85 17.75 3.86
C SER A 59 -27.35 18.00 2.43
N VAL A 60 -27.84 16.96 1.74
CA VAL A 60 -28.27 17.00 0.33
C VAL A 60 -29.75 16.64 0.20
N SER A 61 -30.44 17.31 -0.73
CA SER A 61 -31.84 17.03 -1.07
C SER A 61 -32.05 15.58 -1.54
N PRO A 62 -33.22 14.96 -1.27
CA PRO A 62 -33.50 13.57 -1.62
C PRO A 62 -33.21 13.22 -3.09
N ASP A 63 -33.51 14.13 -4.01
CA ASP A 63 -33.36 13.93 -5.46
C ASP A 63 -31.89 13.95 -5.94
N LEU A 64 -30.98 14.51 -5.12
CA LEU A 64 -29.56 14.68 -5.47
C LEU A 64 -28.63 13.67 -4.77
N LYS A 65 -29.17 12.74 -3.97
CA LYS A 65 -28.36 11.79 -3.20
C LYS A 65 -27.48 10.90 -4.07
N SER A 66 -28.04 10.34 -5.13
CA SER A 66 -27.31 9.48 -6.08
C SER A 66 -26.23 10.25 -6.82
N PHE A 67 -26.47 11.53 -7.12
CA PHE A 67 -25.50 12.41 -7.75
C PHE A 67 -24.33 12.73 -6.80
N ALA A 68 -24.62 13.03 -5.53
CA ALA A 68 -23.60 13.28 -4.50
C ALA A 68 -22.66 12.07 -4.31
N VAL A 69 -23.21 10.86 -4.20
CA VAL A 69 -22.42 9.61 -4.12
C VAL A 69 -21.60 9.41 -5.40
N GLY A 70 -22.17 9.73 -6.57
CA GLY A 70 -21.46 9.67 -7.84
C GLY A 70 -20.23 10.58 -7.87
N ILE A 71 -20.35 11.82 -7.39
CA ILE A 71 -19.23 12.76 -7.29
C ILE A 71 -18.19 12.27 -6.29
N GLU A 72 -18.61 11.81 -5.11
CA GLU A 72 -17.69 11.29 -4.09
C GLU A 72 -16.91 10.07 -4.62
N ALA A 73 -17.60 9.14 -5.27
CA ALA A 73 -16.97 7.96 -5.87
C ALA A 73 -16.01 8.36 -6.99
N LEU A 74 -16.41 9.27 -7.88
CA LEU A 74 -15.55 9.78 -8.95
C LEU A 74 -14.30 10.44 -8.37
N GLY A 75 -14.46 11.31 -7.36
CA GLY A 75 -13.36 11.97 -6.65
C GLY A 75 -12.40 10.95 -6.03
N GLY A 76 -12.93 9.93 -5.34
CA GLY A 76 -12.11 8.87 -4.76
C GLY A 76 -11.33 8.07 -5.81
N ARG A 77 -11.91 7.82 -6.99
CA ARG A 77 -11.21 7.14 -8.09
C ARG A 77 -10.15 8.02 -8.72
N VAL A 78 -10.44 9.29 -9.00
CA VAL A 78 -9.51 10.21 -9.67
C VAL A 78 -8.34 10.58 -8.76
N LEU A 79 -8.61 10.89 -7.49
CA LEU A 79 -7.59 11.36 -6.55
C LEU A 79 -6.84 10.24 -5.84
N GLY A 80 -7.44 9.06 -5.70
CA GLY A 80 -6.85 7.92 -5.01
C GLY A 80 -6.67 6.71 -5.91
N GLY A 81 -7.75 6.22 -6.51
CA GLY A 81 -7.76 4.96 -7.26
C GLY A 81 -6.83 4.90 -8.47
N LEU A 82 -6.79 5.94 -9.29
CA LEU A 82 -5.91 6.05 -10.46
C LEU A 82 -4.44 6.28 -10.09
N PRO A 83 -4.09 7.22 -9.17
CA PRO A 83 -2.70 7.41 -8.79
C PRO A 83 -2.15 6.25 -7.94
N ALA A 84 -2.98 5.52 -7.19
CA ALA A 84 -2.57 4.37 -6.36
C ALA A 84 -1.61 3.40 -7.06
N PRO A 85 -1.97 2.74 -8.17
CA PRO A 85 -1.08 1.81 -8.84
C PRO A 85 0.19 2.48 -9.39
N ILE A 86 0.15 3.79 -9.70
CA ILE A 86 1.31 4.50 -10.24
C ILE A 86 2.37 4.69 -9.16
N TYR A 87 2.01 5.28 -8.02
CA TYR A 87 2.99 5.53 -6.96
C TYR A 87 3.37 4.24 -6.21
N PHE A 88 2.40 3.33 -5.96
CA PHE A 88 2.74 2.05 -5.35
C PHE A 88 3.58 1.21 -6.31
N GLY A 89 3.28 1.21 -7.62
CA GLY A 89 4.10 0.51 -8.61
C GLY A 89 5.55 1.03 -8.62
N ALA A 90 5.74 2.35 -8.67
CA ALA A 90 7.06 2.96 -8.63
C ALA A 90 7.84 2.62 -7.35
N LEU A 91 7.21 2.68 -6.18
CA LEU A 91 7.84 2.33 -4.90
C LEU A 91 8.20 0.85 -4.79
N ILE A 92 7.40 -0.02 -5.38
CA ILE A 92 7.71 -1.46 -5.42
C ILE A 92 8.95 -1.69 -6.29
N ASP A 93 9.02 -1.02 -7.45
CA ASP A 93 10.15 -1.10 -8.37
C ASP A 93 11.45 -0.56 -7.76
N GLU A 94 11.40 0.43 -6.86
CA GLU A 94 12.58 0.91 -6.12
C GLU A 94 13.24 -0.17 -5.26
N THR A 95 12.44 -1.09 -4.72
CA THR A 95 12.93 -2.19 -3.87
C THR A 95 13.43 -3.39 -4.69
N CYS A 96 13.58 -3.22 -6.00
CA CYS A 96 14.03 -4.28 -6.88
C CYS A 96 15.53 -4.58 -6.71
N LEU A 97 15.83 -5.81 -6.31
CA LEU A 97 17.20 -6.32 -6.24
C LEU A 97 17.67 -6.90 -7.58
N LYS A 98 16.74 -7.45 -8.38
CA LYS A 98 17.08 -8.09 -9.65
C LYS A 98 16.00 -7.94 -10.71
N TRP A 99 16.30 -7.11 -11.71
CA TRP A 99 15.49 -6.95 -12.91
C TRP A 99 15.51 -8.21 -13.78
N GLY A 100 14.34 -8.57 -14.33
CA GLY A 100 14.25 -9.55 -15.40
C GLY A 100 14.77 -8.98 -16.72
N THR A 101 15.07 -9.84 -17.69
CA THR A 101 15.43 -9.44 -19.05
C THR A 101 14.35 -9.90 -20.01
N LYS A 102 13.94 -9.03 -20.94
CA LYS A 102 12.95 -9.36 -21.99
C LYS A 102 13.61 -10.21 -23.09
N SER A 103 12.83 -11.03 -23.78
CA SER A 103 13.31 -11.89 -24.89
C SER A 103 13.91 -11.08 -26.05
N CYS A 104 13.46 -9.85 -26.27
CA CYS A 104 13.98 -8.92 -27.27
C CYS A 104 15.09 -7.99 -26.75
N GLY A 105 15.62 -8.25 -25.54
CA GLY A 105 16.59 -7.37 -24.87
C GLY A 105 15.92 -6.28 -24.02
N GLY A 106 16.68 -5.72 -23.07
CA GLY A 106 16.22 -4.71 -22.11
C GLY A 106 15.62 -5.26 -20.82
N SER A 107 15.37 -4.36 -19.85
CA SER A 107 14.79 -4.69 -18.54
C SER A 107 13.31 -5.06 -18.66
N GLY A 108 12.94 -6.19 -18.07
CA GLY A 108 11.59 -6.70 -17.88
C GLY A 108 11.05 -6.41 -16.48
N SER A 109 10.07 -7.17 -16.02
CA SER A 109 9.58 -7.06 -14.63
C SER A 109 10.64 -7.52 -13.63
N CYS A 110 10.66 -6.91 -12.44
CA CYS A 110 11.56 -7.32 -11.37
C CYS A 110 11.22 -8.71 -10.84
N ARG A 111 12.25 -9.53 -10.62
CA ARG A 111 12.13 -10.93 -10.21
C ARG A 111 12.33 -11.14 -8.71
N VAL A 112 13.13 -10.28 -8.07
CA VAL A 112 13.46 -10.39 -6.65
C VAL A 112 13.43 -9.00 -6.05
N TYR A 113 12.61 -8.84 -5.00
CA TYR A 113 12.45 -7.60 -4.25
C TYR A 113 13.03 -7.74 -2.84
N ASP A 114 13.62 -6.68 -2.30
CA ASP A 114 13.99 -6.62 -0.89
C ASP A 114 12.71 -6.55 -0.04
N THR A 115 12.45 -7.61 0.73
CA THR A 115 11.21 -7.71 1.52
C THR A 115 11.20 -6.74 2.73
N LYS A 116 12.36 -6.36 3.28
CA LYS A 116 12.44 -5.44 4.42
C LYS A 116 12.17 -4.02 3.95
N GLU A 117 12.83 -3.61 2.87
CA GLU A 117 12.65 -2.30 2.29
C GLU A 117 11.22 -2.13 1.78
N PHE A 118 10.71 -3.11 1.02
CA PHE A 118 9.33 -3.14 0.53
C PHE A 118 8.31 -2.91 1.65
N ARG A 119 8.47 -3.61 2.78
CA ARG A 119 7.57 -3.44 3.93
C ARG A 119 7.65 -2.03 4.50
N ASN A 120 8.85 -1.48 4.66
CA ASN A 120 9.04 -0.16 5.25
C ASN A 120 8.48 0.94 4.35
N VAL A 121 8.72 0.88 3.04
CA VAL A 121 8.17 1.88 2.10
C VAL A 121 6.65 1.77 1.99
N TYR A 122 6.10 0.55 1.97
CA TYR A 122 4.66 0.34 1.92
C TYR A 122 3.95 0.87 3.17
N LEU A 123 4.41 0.46 4.36
CA LEU A 123 3.83 0.91 5.63
C LEU A 123 4.05 2.41 5.86
N GLY A 124 5.25 2.91 5.54
CA GLY A 124 5.60 4.32 5.67
C GLY A 124 4.72 5.20 4.81
N LEU A 125 4.48 4.82 3.55
CA LEU A 125 3.59 5.56 2.67
C LEU A 125 2.14 5.53 3.14
N VAL A 126 1.60 4.36 3.48
CA VAL A 126 0.21 4.24 3.95
C VAL A 126 0.03 5.06 5.23
N ALA A 127 0.98 5.01 6.17
CA ALA A 127 0.95 5.80 7.38
C ALA A 127 1.05 7.31 7.08
N GLY A 128 1.95 7.71 6.19
CA GLY A 128 2.13 9.10 5.78
C GLY A 128 0.89 9.70 5.11
N LEU A 129 0.32 9.00 4.12
CA LEU A 129 -0.92 9.41 3.45
C LEU A 129 -2.07 9.53 4.46
N ARG A 130 -2.21 8.55 5.35
CA ARG A 130 -3.27 8.54 6.35
C ARG A 130 -3.11 9.65 7.38
N ALA A 131 -1.90 9.87 7.88
CA ALA A 131 -1.60 10.98 8.78
C ALA A 131 -1.88 12.33 8.11
N GLY A 132 -1.46 12.50 6.84
CA GLY A 132 -1.76 13.69 6.04
C GLY A 132 -3.26 13.94 5.91
N CYS A 133 -4.04 12.93 5.54
CA CYS A 133 -5.50 13.03 5.46
C CYS A 133 -6.14 13.39 6.81
N CYS A 134 -5.71 12.75 7.90
CA CYS A 134 -6.19 13.06 9.24
C CYS A 134 -5.88 14.51 9.64
N LEU A 135 -4.67 15.00 9.38
CA LEU A 135 -4.28 16.38 9.66
C LEU A 135 -5.12 17.37 8.86
N LEU A 136 -5.29 17.14 7.55
CA LEU A 136 -6.13 17.99 6.70
C LEU A 136 -7.58 18.01 7.20
N TYR A 137 -8.13 16.87 7.58
CA TYR A 137 -9.49 16.78 8.11
C TYR A 137 -9.65 17.57 9.42
N ILE A 138 -8.68 17.46 10.34
CA ILE A 138 -8.68 18.22 11.59
C ILE A 138 -8.59 19.73 11.32
N VAL A 139 -7.67 20.15 10.45
CA VAL A 139 -7.51 21.56 10.08
C VAL A 139 -8.79 22.12 9.46
N LEU A 140 -9.39 21.43 8.49
CA LEU A 140 -10.64 21.84 7.86
C LEU A 140 -11.79 21.92 8.88
N SER A 141 -11.92 20.93 9.76
CA SER A 141 -12.93 20.93 10.81
C SER A 141 -12.77 22.12 11.76
N VAL A 142 -11.54 22.43 12.20
CA VAL A 142 -11.25 23.58 13.06
C VAL A 142 -11.55 24.90 12.33
N LEU A 143 -11.19 25.02 11.06
CA LEU A 143 -11.48 26.21 10.25
C LEU A 143 -12.99 26.43 10.06
N ILE A 144 -13.74 25.35 9.82
CA ILE A 144 -15.20 25.40 9.71
C ILE A 144 -15.82 25.83 11.04
N ILE A 145 -15.44 25.21 12.16
CA ILE A 145 -15.95 25.57 13.49
C ILE A 145 -15.64 27.04 13.82
N LYS A 146 -14.46 27.54 13.46
CA LYS A 146 -14.09 28.96 13.63
C LYS A 146 -14.88 29.92 12.73
N ARG A 147 -15.42 29.46 11.60
CA ARG A 147 -16.24 30.28 10.69
C ARG A 147 -17.69 30.40 11.16
N PHE A 148 -18.20 29.39 11.85
CA PHE A 148 -19.57 29.34 12.37
C PHE A 148 -19.71 29.89 13.80
N LYS A 149 -18.60 30.20 14.46
CA LYS A 149 -18.55 30.85 15.78
C LYS A 149 -18.17 32.31 15.61
#